data_AF-A2F4G2-F1
#
_entry.id   AF-A2F4G2-F1
#
_cell.length_a   1.000
_cell.length_b   1.000
_cell.length_c   1.000
_cell.angle_alpha   90.00
_cell.angle_beta   90.00
_cell.angle_gamma   90.00
#
_symmetry.space_group_name_H-M   'P 1'
#
loop_
_entity.id
_entity.type
_entity.pdbx_description
1 polymer ?
#
loop_
_entity_poly.entity_id
_entity_poly.type
_entity_poly.pdbx_seq_one_letter_code
_entity_poly.pdbx_strand_id
1 'polypeptide(L)'
;MLFCLASISRCQCPSSSTYTIEQSATEISDYEFKECTQLEEVSLPETIVKIGNFSFQGCTNLKSVNFPSSLNTIGDNAFESCSSLTNIVLPSNQITYGIRIFYQCTGLTSVTIPEGYTSIPNGLLSSCEGLKSVTIPSTVKIIEFQAFWGCNGLTSIVIPSSVKTIKEAAFSYCKGLTSIEIPSGITTIEKSLFEGCKNLTIITIPSSVTSYKSYAFQYCESLKSITISPGTTIIEAHTFYGCISLTSIVIPSTVTVIGDSSFYECSGITHLEIPSKVTTIGKTAFSHCYKLTSLTIPSTVTSIGSFAFSYIYGITNIEIPSSITSIEEGLFLQCNNLTNVKIPSTVTFIGKNAFFKCYSLVDVEIPEGVTEIEQYAFWECSNLTSFTIPSTVTTMGMGVFYDCKKLRSLIIKTPKDVTFNGQSAFLLSPISELVFENTGFSILKSRFSSVIKSIKFDFPKSNSNLKLRESPSLPSLTKIGSLSSVTIGNINDYKVPESFIKGAPVCTFI
;
A
#
# COMPACT_ATOMS: atom_id res chain seq x y z
N MET A 1 -43.03 -15.01 -43.17
CA MET A 1 -43.48 -16.14 -42.33
C MET A 1 -42.29 -17.06 -42.13
N LEU A 2 -41.48 -16.79 -41.12
CA LEU A 2 -40.47 -17.73 -40.63
C LEU A 2 -40.89 -18.05 -39.18
N PHE A 3 -41.28 -19.29 -38.94
CA PHE A 3 -41.64 -19.80 -37.62
C PHE A 3 -40.36 -20.04 -36.80
N CYS A 4 -40.20 -19.43 -35.63
CA CYS A 4 -39.27 -19.93 -34.61
C CYS A 4 -40.07 -20.84 -33.65
N LEU A 5 -39.97 -22.16 -33.88
CA LEU A 5 -40.47 -23.18 -32.95
C LEU A 5 -39.48 -23.31 -31.79
N ALA A 6 -40.02 -23.38 -30.58
CA ALA A 6 -39.31 -23.67 -29.35
C ALA A 6 -38.52 -24.98 -29.46
N SER A 7 -37.21 -24.89 -29.75
CA SER A 7 -36.12 -25.81 -29.34
C SER A 7 -34.87 -25.61 -30.22
N ILE A 8 -33.79 -25.10 -29.61
CA ILE A 8 -32.36 -25.31 -29.99
C ILE A 8 -31.93 -24.87 -31.42
N SER A 9 -32.78 -24.24 -32.22
CA SER A 9 -32.38 -23.65 -33.51
C SER A 9 -32.02 -22.19 -33.31
N ARG A 10 -30.78 -21.80 -33.69
CA ARG A 10 -30.36 -20.40 -33.82
C ARG A 10 -31.42 -19.67 -34.67
N CYS A 11 -32.23 -18.78 -34.09
CA CYS A 11 -33.08 -17.91 -34.91
C CYS A 11 -32.11 -17.14 -35.83
N GLN A 12 -32.31 -17.27 -37.14
CA GLN A 12 -31.43 -16.65 -38.12
C GLN A 12 -31.60 -15.14 -38.00
N CYS A 13 -30.51 -14.42 -37.79
CA CYS A 13 -30.54 -12.96 -37.77
C CYS A 13 -31.27 -12.43 -39.01
N PRO A 14 -32.18 -11.45 -38.85
CA PRO A 14 -32.92 -10.90 -39.97
C PRO A 14 -31.93 -10.39 -41.03
N SER A 15 -32.18 -10.69 -42.30
CA SER A 15 -31.32 -10.25 -43.40
C SER A 15 -31.37 -8.73 -43.65
N SER A 16 -32.40 -8.08 -43.11
CA SER A 16 -32.62 -6.63 -43.16
C SER A 16 -31.95 -5.92 -41.98
N SER A 17 -31.54 -4.66 -42.19
CA SER A 17 -31.06 -3.77 -41.13
C SER A 17 -32.17 -3.33 -40.18
N THR A 18 -33.44 -3.43 -40.59
CA THR A 18 -34.61 -3.13 -39.75
C THR A 18 -35.45 -4.39 -39.54
N TYR A 19 -35.88 -4.63 -38.31
CA TYR A 19 -36.75 -5.77 -37.96
C TYR A 19 -37.94 -5.34 -37.10
N THR A 20 -39.13 -5.84 -37.43
CA THR A 20 -40.35 -5.63 -36.63
C THR A 20 -40.78 -6.96 -36.03
N ILE A 21 -40.85 -7.02 -34.71
CA ILE A 21 -41.32 -8.21 -33.98
C ILE A 21 -42.83 -8.40 -34.24
N GLU A 22 -43.29 -9.65 -34.32
CA GLU A 22 -44.69 -9.95 -34.58
C GLU A 22 -45.61 -9.35 -33.50
N GLN A 23 -46.73 -8.74 -33.92
CA GLN A 23 -47.67 -8.03 -33.02
C GLN A 23 -48.33 -8.93 -31.96
N SER A 24 -48.28 -10.25 -32.12
CA SER A 24 -48.78 -11.23 -31.14
C SER A 24 -47.69 -11.73 -30.19
N ALA A 25 -46.42 -11.41 -30.43
CA ALA A 25 -45.33 -11.87 -29.59
C ALA A 25 -45.41 -11.21 -28.21
N THR A 26 -45.29 -12.02 -27.17
CA THR A 26 -45.31 -11.56 -25.77
C THR A 26 -43.93 -11.54 -25.14
N GLU A 27 -42.96 -12.23 -25.73
CA GLU A 27 -41.58 -12.25 -25.24
C GLU A 27 -40.58 -12.32 -26.41
N ILE A 28 -39.39 -11.79 -26.16
CA ILE A 28 -38.18 -12.09 -26.93
C ILE A 28 -37.42 -13.14 -26.15
N SER A 29 -37.10 -14.25 -26.80
CA SER A 29 -36.45 -15.39 -26.18
C SER A 29 -34.98 -15.11 -25.85
N ASP A 30 -34.43 -15.92 -24.95
CA ASP A 30 -33.00 -15.89 -24.66
C ASP A 30 -32.21 -16.12 -25.97
N TYR A 31 -31.17 -15.32 -26.19
CA TYR A 31 -30.28 -15.37 -27.36
C TYR A 31 -30.94 -15.12 -28.74
N GLU A 32 -32.20 -14.68 -28.83
CA GLU A 32 -32.96 -14.63 -30.09
C GLU A 32 -32.28 -13.82 -31.23
N PHE A 33 -31.70 -12.67 -30.90
CA PHE A 33 -30.96 -11.78 -31.82
C PHE A 33 -29.47 -11.68 -31.45
N LYS A 34 -28.93 -12.66 -30.73
CA LYS A 34 -27.51 -12.63 -30.36
C LYS A 34 -26.63 -12.56 -31.61
N GLU A 35 -25.67 -11.64 -31.58
CA GLU A 35 -24.67 -11.38 -32.62
C GLU A 35 -25.28 -11.02 -33.99
N CYS A 36 -26.52 -10.48 -34.00
CA CYS A 36 -27.13 -9.92 -35.20
C CYS A 36 -26.51 -8.57 -35.57
N THR A 37 -25.26 -8.63 -36.01
CA THR A 37 -24.44 -7.45 -36.34
C THR A 37 -24.99 -6.62 -37.49
N GLN A 38 -25.88 -7.14 -38.34
CA GLN A 38 -26.55 -6.32 -39.36
C GLN A 38 -27.74 -5.49 -38.84
N LEU A 39 -28.27 -5.81 -37.65
CA LEU A 39 -29.49 -5.19 -37.13
C LEU A 39 -29.18 -3.77 -36.65
N GLU A 40 -29.77 -2.78 -37.29
CA GLU A 40 -29.66 -1.36 -36.94
C GLU A 40 -30.86 -0.86 -36.13
N GLU A 41 -32.05 -1.39 -36.40
CA GLU A 41 -33.30 -0.98 -35.75
C GLU A 41 -34.20 -2.18 -35.46
N VAL A 42 -34.77 -2.23 -34.26
CA VAL A 42 -35.79 -3.21 -33.86
C VAL A 42 -37.04 -2.50 -33.35
N SER A 43 -38.20 -2.86 -33.90
CA SER A 43 -39.50 -2.37 -33.45
C SER A 43 -40.15 -3.42 -32.54
N LEU A 44 -40.36 -3.06 -31.28
CA LEU A 44 -40.99 -3.88 -30.25
C LEU A 44 -42.49 -3.51 -30.13
N PRO A 45 -43.44 -4.44 -30.33
CA PRO A 45 -44.85 -4.15 -30.12
C PRO A 45 -45.19 -4.02 -28.62
N GLU A 46 -46.28 -3.32 -28.32
CA GLU A 46 -46.80 -3.12 -26.95
C GLU A 46 -47.29 -4.43 -26.28
N THR A 47 -47.21 -5.57 -26.94
CA THR A 47 -47.48 -6.89 -26.35
C THR A 47 -46.26 -7.51 -25.67
N ILE A 48 -45.05 -7.02 -25.93
CA ILE A 48 -43.82 -7.58 -25.36
C ILE A 48 -43.71 -7.25 -23.88
N VAL A 49 -43.86 -8.28 -23.06
CA VAL A 49 -43.71 -8.18 -21.60
C VAL A 49 -42.32 -8.57 -21.12
N LYS A 50 -41.54 -9.32 -21.93
CA LYS A 50 -40.22 -9.84 -21.52
C LYS A 50 -39.20 -9.79 -22.66
N ILE A 51 -37.99 -9.37 -22.33
CA ILE A 51 -36.80 -9.51 -23.16
C ILE A 51 -35.86 -10.51 -22.48
N GLY A 52 -35.52 -11.60 -23.17
CA GLY A 52 -34.71 -12.70 -22.64
C GLY A 52 -33.25 -12.37 -22.42
N ASN A 53 -32.55 -13.28 -21.75
CA ASN A 53 -31.12 -13.17 -21.47
C ASN A 53 -30.32 -13.19 -22.77
N PHE A 54 -29.30 -12.34 -22.89
CA PHE A 54 -28.43 -12.23 -24.06
C PHE A 54 -29.16 -12.01 -25.39
N SER A 55 -30.43 -11.60 -25.36
CA SER A 55 -31.31 -11.57 -26.53
C SER A 55 -30.79 -10.69 -27.66
N PHE A 56 -30.14 -9.57 -27.38
CA PHE A 56 -29.50 -8.68 -28.35
C PHE A 56 -27.98 -8.57 -28.14
N GLN A 57 -27.36 -9.47 -27.36
CA GLN A 57 -25.92 -9.42 -27.10
C GLN A 57 -25.13 -9.36 -28.41
N GLY A 58 -24.22 -8.40 -28.56
CA GLY A 58 -23.37 -8.27 -29.73
C GLY A 58 -24.07 -7.75 -30.99
N CYS A 59 -25.27 -7.17 -30.89
CA CYS A 59 -25.88 -6.40 -31.98
C CYS A 59 -25.14 -5.05 -32.18
N THR A 60 -23.92 -5.11 -32.70
CA THR A 60 -22.98 -3.98 -32.72
C THR A 60 -23.44 -2.78 -33.54
N ASN A 61 -24.36 -2.96 -34.50
CA ASN A 61 -24.92 -1.87 -35.31
C ASN A 61 -26.29 -1.36 -34.82
N LEU A 62 -26.86 -1.93 -33.75
CA LEU A 62 -28.15 -1.50 -33.22
C LEU A 62 -28.04 -0.08 -32.65
N LYS A 63 -28.82 0.85 -33.21
CA LYS A 63 -28.69 2.30 -32.94
C LYS A 63 -29.59 2.79 -31.82
N SER A 64 -30.78 2.20 -31.70
CA SER A 64 -31.78 2.56 -30.71
C SER A 64 -32.69 1.39 -30.38
N VAL A 65 -33.23 1.39 -29.17
CA VAL A 65 -34.28 0.46 -28.73
C VAL A 65 -35.35 1.28 -28.03
N ASN A 66 -36.58 1.18 -28.52
CA ASN A 66 -37.74 1.77 -27.88
C ASN A 66 -38.44 0.67 -27.06
N PHE A 67 -38.38 0.78 -25.74
CA PHE A 67 -39.01 -0.19 -24.86
C PHE A 67 -40.53 0.05 -24.79
N PRO A 68 -41.36 -0.98 -25.01
CA PRO A 68 -42.81 -0.86 -24.92
C PRO A 68 -43.24 -0.65 -23.46
N SER A 69 -44.39 -0.02 -23.28
CA SER A 69 -44.94 0.27 -21.94
C SER A 69 -45.35 -0.99 -21.18
N SER A 70 -45.64 -2.09 -21.85
CA SER A 70 -46.00 -3.37 -21.22
C SER A 70 -44.81 -4.17 -20.68
N LEU A 71 -43.57 -3.74 -20.97
CA LEU A 71 -42.36 -4.45 -20.60
C LEU A 71 -42.23 -4.55 -19.07
N ASN A 72 -42.07 -5.78 -18.57
CA ASN A 72 -41.93 -6.07 -17.14
C ASN A 72 -40.61 -6.79 -16.79
N THR A 73 -39.87 -7.31 -17.78
CA THR A 73 -38.63 -8.06 -17.54
C THR A 73 -37.62 -7.79 -18.65
N ILE A 74 -36.38 -7.48 -18.27
CA ILE A 74 -35.22 -7.47 -19.18
C ILE A 74 -34.18 -8.42 -18.59
N GLY A 75 -33.79 -9.45 -19.35
CA GLY A 75 -32.87 -10.49 -18.91
C GLY A 75 -31.42 -10.02 -18.80
N ASP A 76 -30.60 -10.90 -18.24
CA ASP A 76 -29.17 -10.70 -18.04
C ASP A 76 -28.48 -10.45 -19.39
N ASN A 77 -27.59 -9.47 -19.43
CA ASN A 77 -26.75 -9.17 -20.59
C ASN A 77 -27.56 -8.93 -21.90
N ALA A 78 -28.84 -8.57 -21.80
CA ALA A 78 -29.75 -8.52 -22.95
C ALA A 78 -29.23 -7.64 -24.09
N PHE A 79 -28.57 -6.52 -23.80
CA PHE A 79 -28.00 -5.61 -24.79
C PHE A 79 -26.48 -5.49 -24.68
N GLU A 80 -25.80 -6.47 -24.08
CA GLU A 80 -24.34 -6.43 -23.95
C GLU A 80 -23.66 -6.19 -25.31
N SER A 81 -22.64 -5.33 -25.34
CA SER A 81 -21.82 -5.05 -26.54
C SER A 81 -22.61 -4.53 -27.74
N CYS A 82 -23.78 -3.92 -27.52
CA CYS A 82 -24.48 -3.12 -28.55
C CYS A 82 -23.80 -1.76 -28.73
N SER A 83 -22.61 -1.77 -29.35
CA SER A 83 -21.70 -0.62 -29.39
C SER A 83 -22.17 0.59 -30.18
N SER A 84 -23.20 0.46 -31.03
CA SER A 84 -23.81 1.60 -31.75
C SER A 84 -25.00 2.24 -31.02
N LEU A 85 -25.45 1.69 -29.88
CA LEU A 85 -26.48 2.34 -29.08
C LEU A 85 -25.95 3.65 -28.54
N THR A 86 -26.64 4.76 -28.81
CA THR A 86 -26.16 6.10 -28.42
C THR A 86 -26.89 6.68 -27.21
N ASN A 87 -28.20 6.47 -27.14
CA ASN A 87 -29.06 7.00 -26.10
C ASN A 87 -30.11 5.95 -25.74
N ILE A 88 -30.35 5.78 -24.44
CA ILE A 88 -31.38 4.87 -23.93
C ILE A 88 -32.23 5.57 -22.89
N VAL A 89 -33.55 5.47 -23.05
CA VAL A 89 -34.51 5.77 -22.00
C VAL A 89 -34.97 4.43 -21.47
N LEU A 90 -34.69 4.15 -20.19
CA LEU A 90 -35.16 2.91 -19.60
C LEU A 90 -36.69 2.96 -19.43
N PRO A 91 -37.38 1.82 -19.51
CA PRO A 91 -38.83 1.75 -19.31
C PRO A 91 -39.24 2.22 -17.90
N SER A 92 -40.36 2.93 -17.78
CA SER A 92 -40.82 3.59 -16.53
C SER A 92 -41.50 2.67 -15.51
N ASN A 93 -41.85 1.46 -15.90
CA ASN A 93 -42.55 0.52 -15.03
C ASN A 93 -41.58 -0.21 -14.09
N GLN A 94 -42.08 -0.69 -12.95
CA GLN A 94 -41.31 -1.62 -12.12
C GLN A 94 -41.04 -2.88 -12.93
N ILE A 95 -39.77 -3.10 -13.25
CA ILE A 95 -39.30 -4.21 -14.06
C ILE A 95 -38.34 -5.06 -13.24
N THR A 96 -38.36 -6.36 -13.53
CA THR A 96 -37.31 -7.27 -13.10
C THR A 96 -36.11 -7.08 -14.03
N TYR A 97 -35.05 -6.47 -13.50
CA TYR A 97 -33.82 -6.23 -14.25
C TYR A 97 -32.84 -7.38 -14.02
N GLY A 98 -32.35 -7.91 -15.12
CA GLY A 98 -31.16 -8.73 -15.15
C GLY A 98 -29.89 -7.93 -14.84
N ILE A 99 -28.78 -8.64 -14.71
CA ILE A 99 -27.47 -8.07 -14.52
C ILE A 99 -26.88 -7.59 -15.85
N ARG A 100 -26.04 -6.56 -15.83
CA ARG A 100 -25.18 -6.18 -16.98
C ARG A 100 -25.93 -5.92 -18.29
N ILE A 101 -27.15 -5.40 -18.21
CA ILE A 101 -28.06 -5.23 -19.36
C ILE A 101 -27.38 -4.48 -20.53
N PHE A 102 -26.68 -3.38 -20.27
CA PHE A 102 -25.95 -2.59 -21.28
C PHE A 102 -24.42 -2.70 -21.12
N TYR A 103 -23.92 -3.81 -20.59
CA TYR A 103 -22.49 -4.00 -20.40
C TYR A 103 -21.73 -3.85 -21.72
N GLN A 104 -20.62 -3.10 -21.73
CA GLN A 104 -19.82 -2.83 -22.94
C GLN A 104 -20.56 -2.15 -24.10
N CYS A 105 -21.68 -1.46 -23.85
CA CYS A 105 -22.30 -0.57 -24.84
C CYS A 105 -21.49 0.73 -24.97
N THR A 106 -20.32 0.64 -25.62
CA THR A 106 -19.33 1.71 -25.67
C THR A 106 -19.79 2.99 -26.39
N GLY A 107 -20.80 2.90 -27.27
CA GLY A 107 -21.40 4.05 -27.93
C GLY A 107 -22.39 4.85 -27.09
N LEU A 108 -22.84 4.33 -25.94
CA LEU A 108 -23.83 5.01 -25.12
C LEU A 108 -23.24 6.31 -24.58
N THR A 109 -23.86 7.43 -24.89
CA THR A 109 -23.43 8.76 -24.45
C THR A 109 -24.30 9.32 -23.32
N SER A 110 -25.58 8.94 -23.29
CA SER A 110 -26.52 9.31 -22.23
C SER A 110 -27.53 8.20 -21.95
N VAL A 111 -27.91 8.07 -20.69
CA VAL A 111 -28.98 7.16 -20.25
C VAL A 111 -29.91 7.90 -19.29
N THR A 112 -31.21 7.82 -19.56
CA THR A 112 -32.25 8.36 -18.70
C THR A 112 -32.90 7.22 -17.92
N ILE A 113 -32.79 7.28 -16.59
CA ILE A 113 -33.47 6.37 -15.66
C ILE A 113 -34.74 7.10 -15.19
N PRO A 114 -35.96 6.63 -15.52
CA PRO A 114 -37.19 7.31 -15.17
C PRO A 114 -37.57 7.13 -13.69
N GLU A 115 -38.47 7.98 -13.19
CA GLU A 115 -39.02 7.86 -11.83
C GLU A 115 -39.68 6.49 -11.60
N GLY A 116 -39.57 5.98 -10.37
CA GLY A 116 -40.10 4.67 -9.96
C GLY A 116 -39.02 3.61 -9.71
N TYR A 117 -37.80 3.85 -10.17
CA TYR A 117 -36.66 2.98 -9.88
C TYR A 117 -36.23 3.14 -8.44
N THR A 118 -36.18 2.04 -7.71
CA THR A 118 -35.70 2.00 -6.31
C THR A 118 -34.21 1.68 -6.24
N SER A 119 -33.63 1.07 -7.27
CA SER A 119 -32.19 0.83 -7.39
C SER A 119 -31.70 0.98 -8.84
N ILE A 120 -30.41 1.28 -9.01
CA ILE A 120 -29.70 1.13 -10.28
C ILE A 120 -29.15 -0.29 -10.32
N PRO A 121 -29.54 -1.15 -11.30
CA PRO A 121 -29.19 -2.57 -11.33
C PRO A 121 -27.68 -2.88 -11.39
N ASN A 122 -27.34 -4.10 -10.96
CA ASN A 122 -25.97 -4.61 -10.98
C ASN A 122 -25.35 -4.54 -12.38
N GLY A 123 -24.23 -3.82 -12.49
CA GLY A 123 -23.51 -3.69 -13.74
C GLY A 123 -24.28 -3.03 -14.89
N LEU A 124 -25.41 -2.35 -14.63
CA LEU A 124 -26.33 -1.83 -15.66
C LEU A 124 -25.59 -1.17 -16.82
N LEU A 125 -24.64 -0.29 -16.52
CA LEU A 125 -23.87 0.53 -17.46
C LEU A 125 -22.36 0.24 -17.38
N SER A 126 -21.97 -0.92 -16.86
CA SER A 126 -20.56 -1.27 -16.73
C SER A 126 -19.89 -1.30 -18.11
N SER A 127 -18.69 -0.74 -18.20
CA SER A 127 -17.88 -0.60 -19.41
C SER A 127 -18.56 0.18 -20.55
N CYS A 128 -19.54 1.04 -20.23
CA CYS A 128 -20.07 2.02 -21.18
C CYS A 128 -19.09 3.19 -21.33
N GLU A 129 -17.99 2.96 -22.04
CA GLU A 129 -16.86 3.90 -22.09
C GLU A 129 -17.20 5.28 -22.67
N GLY A 130 -18.19 5.37 -23.57
CA GLY A 130 -18.67 6.63 -24.15
C GLY A 130 -19.61 7.44 -23.26
N LEU A 131 -20.02 6.91 -22.10
CA LEU A 131 -21.10 7.48 -21.29
C LEU A 131 -20.66 8.80 -20.64
N LYS A 132 -21.28 9.91 -21.02
CA LYS A 132 -20.93 11.25 -20.54
C LYS A 132 -21.81 11.74 -19.40
N SER A 133 -23.07 11.33 -19.38
CA SER A 133 -24.05 11.79 -18.39
C SER A 133 -25.10 10.73 -18.11
N VAL A 134 -25.58 10.72 -16.87
CA VAL A 134 -26.66 9.85 -16.39
C VAL A 134 -27.56 10.68 -15.49
N THR A 135 -28.88 10.64 -15.74
CA THR A 135 -29.87 11.23 -14.85
C THR A 135 -30.40 10.16 -13.93
N ILE A 136 -30.10 10.28 -12.63
CA ILE A 136 -30.59 9.38 -11.57
C ILE A 136 -31.81 10.04 -10.90
N PRO A 137 -32.99 9.38 -10.87
CA PRO A 137 -34.21 9.95 -10.29
C PRO A 137 -34.22 9.88 -8.77
N SER A 138 -35.09 10.68 -8.14
CA SER A 138 -35.18 10.83 -6.69
C SER A 138 -35.77 9.60 -5.97
N THR A 139 -36.36 8.66 -6.70
CA THR A 139 -36.84 7.39 -6.15
C THR A 139 -35.71 6.42 -5.82
N VAL A 140 -34.52 6.55 -6.45
CA VAL A 140 -33.41 5.61 -6.27
C VAL A 140 -32.87 5.66 -4.85
N LYS A 141 -32.76 4.49 -4.24
CA LYS A 141 -32.22 4.27 -2.88
C LYS A 141 -30.88 3.54 -2.91
N ILE A 142 -30.61 2.72 -3.94
CA ILE A 142 -29.42 1.87 -4.01
C ILE A 142 -28.76 2.00 -5.38
N ILE A 143 -27.45 2.21 -5.42
CA ILE A 143 -26.63 1.99 -6.61
C ILE A 143 -25.92 0.65 -6.40
N GLU A 144 -26.25 -0.35 -7.23
CA GLU A 144 -25.78 -1.73 -7.06
C GLU A 144 -24.33 -1.95 -7.53
N PHE A 145 -23.84 -3.18 -7.32
CA PHE A 145 -22.47 -3.57 -7.61
C PHE A 145 -22.11 -3.27 -9.07
N GLN A 146 -20.97 -2.60 -9.28
CA GLN A 146 -20.43 -2.25 -10.61
C GLN A 146 -21.37 -1.46 -11.53
N ALA A 147 -22.44 -0.82 -11.02
CA ALA A 147 -23.45 -0.17 -11.86
C ALA A 147 -22.87 0.77 -12.95
N PHE A 148 -21.78 1.47 -12.66
CA PHE A 148 -21.05 2.36 -13.59
C PHE A 148 -19.57 2.01 -13.74
N TRP A 149 -19.16 0.78 -13.40
CA TRP A 149 -17.76 0.37 -13.49
C TRP A 149 -17.20 0.65 -14.89
N GLY A 150 -16.02 1.24 -15.03
CA GLY A 150 -15.38 1.46 -16.33
C GLY A 150 -16.06 2.49 -17.24
N CYS A 151 -16.96 3.33 -16.74
CA CYS A 151 -17.55 4.45 -17.50
C CYS A 151 -16.52 5.57 -17.73
N ASN A 152 -15.54 5.33 -18.61
CA ASN A 152 -14.39 6.22 -18.83
C ASN A 152 -14.77 7.64 -19.30
N GLY A 153 -15.88 7.79 -20.02
CA GLY A 153 -16.38 9.08 -20.51
C GLY A 153 -17.12 9.91 -19.46
N LEU A 154 -17.43 9.35 -18.29
CA LEU A 154 -18.28 9.98 -17.29
C LEU A 154 -17.45 11.00 -16.51
N THR A 155 -17.62 12.29 -16.79
CA THR A 155 -16.82 13.35 -16.16
C THR A 155 -17.36 13.81 -14.81
N SER A 156 -18.67 13.73 -14.62
CA SER A 156 -19.37 14.10 -13.41
C SER A 156 -20.68 13.33 -13.29
N ILE A 157 -21.11 13.05 -12.06
CA ILE A 157 -22.42 12.44 -11.80
C ILE A 157 -23.03 13.06 -10.54
N VAL A 158 -24.33 13.34 -10.60
CA VAL A 158 -25.11 13.81 -9.45
C VAL A 158 -25.79 12.60 -8.83
N ILE A 159 -25.46 12.30 -7.57
CA ILE A 159 -26.13 11.25 -6.80
C ILE A 159 -27.21 11.89 -5.94
N PRO A 160 -28.50 11.58 -6.15
CA PRO A 160 -29.59 12.14 -5.36
C PRO A 160 -29.47 11.82 -3.85
N SER A 161 -29.94 12.72 -2.99
CA SER A 161 -29.95 12.55 -1.52
C SER A 161 -30.83 11.37 -1.02
N SER A 162 -31.68 10.87 -1.91
CA SER A 162 -32.47 9.66 -1.70
C SER A 162 -31.65 8.39 -1.62
N VAL A 163 -30.47 8.36 -2.25
CA VAL A 163 -29.57 7.20 -2.26
C VAL A 163 -29.01 6.97 -0.85
N LYS A 164 -29.20 5.76 -0.33
CA LYS A 164 -28.78 5.31 0.99
C LYS A 164 -27.64 4.29 0.95
N THR A 165 -27.44 3.65 -0.20
CA THR A 165 -26.38 2.66 -0.38
C THR A 165 -25.76 2.79 -1.77
N ILE A 166 -24.43 2.77 -1.84
CA ILE A 166 -23.65 2.68 -3.08
C ILE A 166 -22.72 1.48 -2.90
N LYS A 167 -22.91 0.42 -3.68
CA LYS A 167 -22.23 -0.87 -3.46
C LYS A 167 -20.82 -0.91 -4.05
N GLU A 168 -20.11 -1.99 -3.73
CA GLU A 168 -18.74 -2.28 -4.17
C GLU A 168 -18.56 -2.00 -5.67
N ALA A 169 -17.44 -1.33 -5.96
CA ALA A 169 -16.97 -1.01 -7.30
C ALA A 169 -17.95 -0.25 -8.23
N ALA A 170 -19.00 0.39 -7.68
CA ALA A 170 -20.02 1.05 -8.49
C ALA A 170 -19.46 2.11 -9.45
N PHE A 171 -18.37 2.81 -9.07
CA PHE A 171 -17.70 3.82 -9.89
C PHE A 171 -16.23 3.50 -10.19
N SER A 172 -15.75 2.27 -9.94
CA SER A 172 -14.34 1.95 -10.23
C SER A 172 -14.04 2.14 -11.71
N TYR A 173 -12.81 2.54 -12.02
CA TYR A 173 -12.30 2.77 -13.37
C TYR A 173 -13.13 3.75 -14.18
N CYS A 174 -13.92 4.64 -13.54
CA CYS A 174 -14.48 5.82 -14.21
C CYS A 174 -13.36 6.85 -14.43
N LYS A 175 -12.45 6.57 -15.36
CA LYS A 175 -11.20 7.34 -15.53
C LYS A 175 -11.42 8.80 -15.88
N GLY A 176 -12.56 9.14 -16.49
CA GLY A 176 -12.94 10.52 -16.80
C GLY A 176 -13.50 11.31 -15.63
N LEU A 177 -13.89 10.66 -14.53
CA LEU A 177 -14.59 11.31 -13.42
C LEU A 177 -13.65 12.29 -12.72
N THR A 178 -13.98 13.59 -12.77
CA THR A 178 -13.14 14.65 -12.19
C THR A 178 -13.57 15.06 -10.79
N SER A 179 -14.87 14.95 -10.50
CA SER A 179 -15.45 15.33 -9.21
C SER A 179 -16.70 14.52 -8.89
N ILE A 180 -16.91 14.23 -7.60
CA ILE A 180 -18.14 13.59 -7.11
C ILE A 180 -18.49 14.06 -5.69
N GLU A 181 -19.79 14.21 -5.43
CA GLU A 181 -20.32 14.48 -4.10
C GLU A 181 -21.07 13.25 -3.59
N ILE A 182 -20.67 12.75 -2.42
CA ILE A 182 -21.35 11.63 -1.77
C ILE A 182 -22.52 12.17 -0.95
N PRO A 183 -23.77 11.68 -1.15
CA PRO A 183 -24.93 12.25 -0.50
C PRO A 183 -24.94 11.97 1.01
N SER A 184 -25.54 12.89 1.78
CA SER A 184 -25.75 12.72 3.22
C SER A 184 -26.55 11.44 3.53
N GLY A 185 -26.12 10.70 4.54
CA GLY A 185 -26.76 9.45 4.97
C GLY A 185 -26.07 8.19 4.46
N ILE A 186 -25.11 8.32 3.52
CA ILE A 186 -24.16 7.24 3.25
C ILE A 186 -23.25 7.08 4.47
N THR A 187 -23.12 5.85 4.96
CA THR A 187 -22.30 5.50 6.13
C THR A 187 -20.99 4.80 5.74
N THR A 188 -20.93 4.20 4.56
CA THR A 188 -19.81 3.38 4.12
C THR A 188 -19.37 3.79 2.71
N ILE A 189 -18.08 4.04 2.53
CA ILE A 189 -17.43 4.04 1.22
C ILE A 189 -17.00 2.60 0.97
N GLU A 190 -17.76 1.91 0.10
CA GLU A 190 -17.60 0.48 -0.15
C GLU A 190 -16.29 0.11 -0.85
N LYS A 191 -15.99 -1.21 -0.85
CA LYS A 191 -14.74 -1.73 -1.40
C LYS A 191 -14.58 -1.29 -2.86
N SER A 192 -13.38 -0.87 -3.22
CA SER A 192 -13.03 -0.41 -4.57
C SER A 192 -13.92 0.70 -5.14
N LEU A 193 -14.75 1.40 -4.35
CA LEU A 193 -15.83 2.24 -4.89
C LEU A 193 -15.37 3.24 -5.97
N PHE A 194 -14.20 3.85 -5.79
CA PHE A 194 -13.55 4.76 -6.74
C PHE A 194 -12.18 4.27 -7.21
N GLU A 195 -11.89 2.97 -7.09
CA GLU A 195 -10.62 2.38 -7.55
C GLU A 195 -10.36 2.77 -9.02
N GLY A 196 -9.19 3.31 -9.35
CA GLY A 196 -8.79 3.62 -10.72
C GLY A 196 -9.48 4.85 -11.32
N CYS A 197 -10.18 5.67 -10.52
CA CYS A 197 -10.70 6.98 -10.94
C CYS A 197 -9.54 8.00 -11.10
N LYS A 198 -8.69 7.79 -12.11
CA LYS A 198 -7.41 8.47 -12.26
C LYS A 198 -7.49 10.00 -12.34
N ASN A 199 -8.58 10.55 -12.89
CA ASN A 199 -8.79 11.99 -13.01
C ASN A 199 -9.58 12.61 -11.83
N LEU A 200 -9.95 11.83 -10.81
CA LEU A 200 -10.72 12.34 -9.68
C LEU A 200 -9.86 13.30 -8.87
N THR A 201 -10.17 14.59 -8.95
CA THR A 201 -9.41 15.65 -8.28
C THR A 201 -10.05 16.11 -6.98
N ILE A 202 -11.39 16.08 -6.93
CA ILE A 202 -12.20 16.59 -5.81
C ILE A 202 -13.25 15.54 -5.45
N ILE A 203 -13.34 15.21 -4.17
CA ILE A 203 -14.44 14.41 -3.64
C ILE A 203 -14.93 15.02 -2.34
N THR A 204 -16.25 15.16 -2.21
CA THR A 204 -16.90 15.61 -0.97
C THR A 204 -17.45 14.40 -0.24
N ILE A 205 -16.91 14.14 0.95
CA ILE A 205 -17.38 13.06 1.84
C ILE A 205 -18.21 13.65 2.98
N PRO A 206 -19.47 13.21 3.19
CA PRO A 206 -20.30 13.71 4.28
C PRO A 206 -19.83 13.14 5.64
N SER A 207 -20.13 13.87 6.72
CA SER A 207 -19.79 13.45 8.08
C SER A 207 -20.48 12.16 8.53
N SER A 208 -21.53 11.72 7.83
CA SER A 208 -22.22 10.46 8.09
C SER A 208 -21.39 9.22 7.76
N VAL A 209 -20.34 9.35 6.93
CA VAL A 209 -19.45 8.23 6.62
C VAL A 209 -18.63 7.88 7.86
N THR A 210 -18.61 6.60 8.22
CA THR A 210 -17.85 6.07 9.36
C THR A 210 -16.93 4.92 8.96
N SER A 211 -17.10 4.34 7.75
CA SER A 211 -16.29 3.23 7.28
C SER A 211 -15.78 3.45 5.86
N TYR A 212 -14.48 3.24 5.65
CA TYR A 212 -13.82 3.26 4.36
C TYR A 212 -13.26 1.87 4.10
N LYS A 213 -13.83 1.17 3.13
CA LYS A 213 -13.43 -0.19 2.80
C LYS A 213 -12.15 -0.24 2.00
N SER A 214 -11.57 -1.43 1.96
CA SER A 214 -10.33 -1.71 1.25
C SER A 214 -10.42 -1.24 -0.21
N TYR A 215 -9.30 -0.72 -0.75
CA TYR A 215 -9.19 -0.25 -2.14
C TYR A 215 -10.10 0.93 -2.55
N ALA A 216 -10.87 1.54 -1.64
CA ALA A 216 -11.90 2.53 -1.98
C ALA A 216 -11.44 3.68 -2.90
N PHE A 217 -10.20 4.16 -2.76
CA PHE A 217 -9.58 5.20 -3.59
C PHE A 217 -8.25 4.74 -4.21
N GLN A 218 -8.02 3.43 -4.34
CA GLN A 218 -6.79 2.94 -4.93
C GLN A 218 -6.62 3.49 -6.35
N TYR A 219 -5.43 3.98 -6.70
CA TYR A 219 -5.10 4.60 -7.99
C TYR A 219 -5.97 5.81 -8.38
N CYS A 220 -6.50 6.55 -7.41
CA CYS A 220 -7.00 7.91 -7.61
C CYS A 220 -5.82 8.90 -7.79
N GLU A 221 -5.07 8.74 -8.88
CA GLU A 221 -3.77 9.37 -9.10
C GLU A 221 -3.80 10.90 -9.08
N SER A 222 -4.93 11.54 -9.42
CA SER A 222 -5.10 13.00 -9.44
C SER A 222 -5.70 13.59 -8.16
N LEU A 223 -6.06 12.77 -7.17
CA LEU A 223 -6.70 13.25 -5.94
C LEU A 223 -5.71 14.06 -5.12
N LYS A 224 -5.97 15.36 -4.95
CA LYS A 224 -5.01 16.28 -4.30
C LYS A 224 -5.15 16.34 -2.80
N SER A 225 -6.40 16.26 -2.32
CA SER A 225 -6.74 16.34 -0.91
C SER A 225 -8.02 15.58 -0.59
N ILE A 226 -8.09 15.01 0.60
CA ILE A 226 -9.30 14.41 1.14
C ILE A 226 -9.35 14.62 2.66
N THR A 227 -10.54 14.93 3.18
CA THR A 227 -10.82 14.92 4.61
C THR A 227 -11.55 13.64 4.94
N ILE A 228 -10.92 12.75 5.71
CA ILE A 228 -11.57 11.54 6.21
C ILE A 228 -12.55 11.97 7.32
N SER A 229 -13.77 11.46 7.23
CA SER A 229 -14.87 11.83 8.11
C SER A 229 -14.59 11.51 9.59
N PRO A 230 -14.96 12.39 10.55
CA PRO A 230 -14.61 12.24 11.97
C PRO A 230 -15.10 10.96 12.67
N GLY A 231 -16.07 10.25 12.10
CA GLY A 231 -16.58 8.99 12.66
C GLY A 231 -15.73 7.76 12.33
N THR A 232 -14.64 7.90 11.56
CA THR A 232 -13.84 6.77 11.08
C THR A 232 -12.87 6.25 12.11
N THR A 233 -12.99 4.95 12.40
CA THR A 233 -12.11 4.25 13.34
C THR A 233 -11.00 3.45 12.67
N ILE A 234 -11.22 3.00 11.43
CA ILE A 234 -10.28 2.15 10.69
C ILE A 234 -10.14 2.69 9.28
N ILE A 235 -8.90 2.87 8.83
CA ILE A 235 -8.56 2.99 7.42
C ILE A 235 -8.14 1.60 6.96
N GLU A 236 -8.95 0.95 6.13
CA GLU A 236 -8.68 -0.42 5.69
C GLU A 236 -7.49 -0.52 4.72
N ALA A 237 -7.13 -1.75 4.36
CA ALA A 237 -5.98 -2.01 3.51
C ALA A 237 -6.15 -1.36 2.12
N HIS A 238 -5.07 -0.79 1.60
CA HIS A 238 -5.02 -0.19 0.26
C HIS A 238 -6.01 0.97 0.00
N THR A 239 -6.68 1.54 1.01
CA THR A 239 -7.72 2.56 0.82
C THR A 239 -7.26 3.73 -0.06
N PHE A 240 -6.04 4.25 0.11
CA PHE A 240 -5.44 5.33 -0.70
C PHE A 240 -4.20 4.89 -1.50
N TYR A 241 -4.03 3.58 -1.73
CA TYR A 241 -2.90 3.04 -2.47
C TYR A 241 -2.72 3.78 -3.81
N GLY A 242 -1.52 4.27 -4.13
CA GLY A 242 -1.24 4.90 -5.43
C GLY A 242 -1.91 6.26 -5.64
N CYS A 243 -2.38 6.93 -4.59
CA CYS A 243 -2.84 8.33 -4.67
C CYS A 243 -1.63 9.29 -4.78
N ILE A 244 -0.91 9.23 -5.90
CA ILE A 244 0.39 9.90 -6.09
C ILE A 244 0.33 11.44 -5.98
N SER A 245 -0.80 12.06 -6.29
CA SER A 245 -0.99 13.52 -6.19
C SER A 245 -1.51 13.99 -4.82
N LEU A 246 -1.75 13.06 -3.88
CA LEU A 246 -2.30 13.40 -2.58
C LEU A 246 -1.24 14.18 -1.78
N THR A 247 -1.48 15.47 -1.55
CA THR A 247 -0.55 16.37 -0.86
C THR A 247 -0.99 16.71 0.56
N SER A 248 -2.30 16.67 0.81
CA SER A 248 -2.89 16.96 2.11
C SER A 248 -3.97 15.92 2.43
N ILE A 249 -3.83 15.26 3.58
CA ILE A 249 -4.85 14.40 4.13
C ILE A 249 -4.99 14.66 5.62
N VAL A 250 -6.23 14.73 6.08
CA VAL A 250 -6.56 14.84 7.50
C VAL A 250 -7.09 13.48 7.96
N ILE A 251 -6.30 12.78 8.78
CA ILE A 251 -6.72 11.54 9.46
C ILE A 251 -7.39 11.96 10.79
N PRO A 252 -8.66 11.58 11.03
CA PRO A 252 -9.38 12.02 12.22
C PRO A 252 -8.84 11.35 13.49
N SER A 253 -9.00 12.03 14.62
CA SER A 253 -8.53 11.57 15.95
C SER A 253 -9.21 10.32 16.48
N THR A 254 -10.25 9.85 15.79
CA THR A 254 -10.99 8.61 16.08
C THR A 254 -10.34 7.37 15.48
N VAL A 255 -9.40 7.51 14.54
CA VAL A 255 -8.72 6.37 13.91
C VAL A 255 -7.85 5.63 14.92
N THR A 256 -8.03 4.31 15.01
CA THR A 256 -7.24 3.39 15.83
C THR A 256 -6.34 2.48 15.00
N VAL A 257 -6.71 2.21 13.73
CA VAL A 257 -5.96 1.33 12.84
C VAL A 257 -5.75 1.97 11.48
N ILE A 258 -4.49 1.98 11.04
CA ILE A 258 -4.08 2.29 9.67
C ILE A 258 -3.67 0.98 9.01
N GLY A 259 -4.46 0.50 8.05
CA GLY A 259 -4.31 -0.82 7.45
C GLY A 259 -3.13 -0.95 6.49
N ASP A 260 -2.86 -2.19 6.08
CA ASP A 260 -1.77 -2.57 5.18
C ASP A 260 -1.84 -1.79 3.86
N SER A 261 -0.71 -1.22 3.45
CA SER A 261 -0.56 -0.44 2.22
C SER A 261 -1.59 0.68 2.03
N SER A 262 -2.24 1.14 3.10
CA SER A 262 -3.32 2.15 3.03
C SER A 262 -2.88 3.45 2.37
N PHE A 263 -1.62 3.86 2.53
CA PHE A 263 -0.99 5.03 1.90
C PHE A 263 0.24 4.66 1.05
N TYR A 264 0.34 3.40 0.61
CA TYR A 264 1.44 2.98 -0.26
C TYR A 264 1.50 3.85 -1.51
N GLU A 265 2.70 4.33 -1.86
CA GLU A 265 2.95 5.17 -3.03
C GLU A 265 2.16 6.50 -3.05
N CYS A 266 1.73 7.00 -1.88
CA CYS A 266 1.23 8.37 -1.72
C CYS A 266 2.39 9.40 -1.77
N SER A 267 3.09 9.44 -2.91
CA SER A 267 4.34 10.17 -3.09
C SER A 267 4.22 11.70 -3.04
N GLY A 268 3.00 12.23 -3.10
CA GLY A 268 2.71 13.66 -2.96
C GLY A 268 2.71 14.17 -1.52
N ILE A 269 2.56 13.30 -0.52
CA ILE A 269 2.43 13.71 0.89
C ILE A 269 3.77 14.24 1.38
N THR A 270 3.75 15.47 1.91
CA THR A 270 4.95 16.13 2.48
C THR A 270 4.94 16.10 4.00
N HIS A 271 3.76 16.20 4.61
CA HIS A 271 3.57 16.21 6.05
C HIS A 271 2.41 15.28 6.41
N LEU A 272 2.59 14.47 7.44
CA LEU A 272 1.55 13.59 7.97
C LEU A 272 1.67 13.51 9.49
N GLU A 273 0.55 13.76 10.17
CA GLU A 273 0.40 13.53 11.60
C GLU A 273 -0.43 12.26 11.81
N ILE A 274 0.15 11.26 12.48
CA ILE A 274 -0.60 10.06 12.88
C ILE A 274 -1.38 10.39 14.16
N PRO A 275 -2.71 10.25 14.18
CA PRO A 275 -3.51 10.66 15.32
C PRO A 275 -3.24 9.87 16.60
N SER A 276 -3.43 10.52 17.74
CA SER A 276 -3.08 10.01 19.08
C SER A 276 -3.87 8.78 19.57
N LYS A 277 -4.86 8.27 18.83
CA LYS A 277 -5.56 7.02 19.16
C LYS A 277 -5.09 5.83 18.31
N VAL A 278 -4.21 6.05 17.34
CA VAL A 278 -3.70 4.96 16.50
C VAL A 278 -2.87 4.00 17.36
N THR A 279 -3.23 2.72 17.31
CA THR A 279 -2.52 1.62 17.98
C THR A 279 -1.76 0.75 17.00
N THR A 280 -2.20 0.70 15.73
CA THR A 280 -1.65 -0.22 14.72
C THR A 280 -1.42 0.49 13.40
N ILE A 281 -0.20 0.34 12.86
CA ILE A 281 0.19 0.76 11.52
C ILE A 281 0.54 -0.50 10.73
N GLY A 282 -0.15 -0.75 9.63
CA GLY A 282 -0.04 -1.96 8.83
C GLY A 282 1.27 -2.09 8.06
N LYS A 283 1.48 -3.27 7.48
CA LYS A 283 2.59 -3.56 6.58
C LYS A 283 2.56 -2.58 5.40
N THR A 284 3.73 -2.07 5.01
CA THR A 284 3.89 -1.15 3.87
C THR A 284 2.99 0.10 3.88
N ALA A 285 2.38 0.46 5.02
CA ALA A 285 1.32 1.46 5.09
C ALA A 285 1.70 2.81 4.47
N PHE A 286 2.93 3.28 4.69
CA PHE A 286 3.47 4.55 4.17
C PHE A 286 4.71 4.34 3.28
N SER A 287 4.86 3.12 2.74
CA SER A 287 5.98 2.83 1.84
C SER A 287 5.88 3.67 0.57
N HIS A 288 7.02 4.14 0.05
CA HIS A 288 7.09 4.97 -1.17
C HIS A 288 6.43 6.35 -1.03
N CYS A 289 6.21 6.85 0.19
CA CYS A 289 5.87 8.25 0.47
C CYS A 289 7.12 9.15 0.31
N TYR A 290 7.69 9.21 -0.89
CA TYR A 290 9.03 9.75 -1.15
C TYR A 290 9.26 11.18 -0.63
N LYS A 291 8.24 12.03 -0.64
CA LYS A 291 8.33 13.45 -0.26
C LYS A 291 8.02 13.72 1.21
N LEU A 292 7.70 12.70 2.02
CA LEU A 292 7.36 12.90 3.43
C LEU A 292 8.59 13.37 4.21
N THR A 293 8.58 14.62 4.68
CA THR A 293 9.70 15.27 5.38
C THR A 293 9.58 15.22 6.90
N SER A 294 8.36 15.08 7.42
CA SER A 294 8.10 14.97 8.85
C SER A 294 7.04 13.91 9.13
N LEU A 295 7.31 13.07 10.11
CA LEU A 295 6.39 12.03 10.57
C LEU A 295 6.48 11.93 12.09
N THR A 296 5.35 12.09 12.77
CA THR A 296 5.23 11.85 14.21
C THR A 296 4.42 10.59 14.44
N ILE A 297 5.01 9.64 15.17
CA ILE A 297 4.35 8.39 15.57
C ILE A 297 3.95 8.54 17.05
N PRO A 298 2.66 8.48 17.40
CA PRO A 298 2.22 8.68 18.77
C PRO A 298 2.60 7.51 19.68
N SER A 299 2.74 7.77 20.98
CA SER A 299 3.06 6.78 22.02
C SER A 299 2.01 5.68 22.19
N THR A 300 0.83 5.84 21.60
CA THR A 300 -0.23 4.83 21.59
C THR A 300 0.01 3.71 20.57
N VAL A 301 0.91 3.90 19.60
CA VAL A 301 1.20 2.88 18.57
C VAL A 301 1.95 1.73 19.21
N THR A 302 1.34 0.55 19.27
CA THR A 302 1.94 -0.66 19.86
C THR A 302 2.44 -1.64 18.80
N SER A 303 2.05 -1.47 17.53
CA SER A 303 2.43 -2.35 16.43
C SER A 303 2.64 -1.56 15.14
N ILE A 304 3.77 -1.81 14.48
CA ILE A 304 4.14 -1.24 13.18
C ILE A 304 4.59 -2.39 12.29
N GLY A 305 3.90 -2.61 11.17
CA GLY A 305 4.19 -3.71 10.25
C GLY A 305 5.49 -3.52 9.47
N SER A 306 5.98 -4.63 8.89
CA SER A 306 7.18 -4.63 8.04
C SER A 306 7.08 -3.62 6.89
N PHE A 307 8.20 -3.00 6.54
CA PHE A 307 8.32 -2.03 5.46
C PHE A 307 7.40 -0.79 5.57
N ALA A 308 6.74 -0.55 6.71
CA ALA A 308 5.73 0.50 6.87
C ALA A 308 6.24 1.90 6.48
N PHE A 309 7.52 2.19 6.71
CA PHE A 309 8.17 3.47 6.39
C PHE A 309 9.34 3.33 5.41
N SER A 310 9.29 2.32 4.54
CA SER A 310 10.33 2.12 3.53
C SER A 310 10.21 3.12 2.38
N TYR A 311 11.34 3.44 1.74
CA TYR A 311 11.45 4.37 0.62
C TYR A 311 10.94 5.79 0.92
N ILE A 312 11.06 6.25 2.17
CA ILE A 312 10.75 7.64 2.53
C ILE A 312 12.03 8.47 2.38
N TYR A 313 12.22 9.08 1.22
CA TYR A 313 13.44 9.86 0.94
C TYR A 313 13.45 11.23 1.62
N GLY A 314 12.30 11.78 1.99
CA GLY A 314 12.21 13.10 2.63
C GLY A 314 12.57 13.12 4.12
N ILE A 315 12.48 11.97 4.82
CA ILE A 315 12.62 11.94 6.28
C ILE A 315 14.10 12.00 6.69
N THR A 316 14.42 12.92 7.61
CA THR A 316 15.79 13.07 8.14
C THR A 316 15.92 12.59 9.58
N ASN A 317 14.84 12.64 10.36
CA ASN A 317 14.82 12.25 11.77
C ASN A 317 13.56 11.45 12.06
N ILE A 318 13.68 10.38 12.85
CA ILE A 318 12.53 9.62 13.34
C ILE A 318 12.72 9.28 14.82
N GLU A 319 11.64 9.37 15.60
CA GLU A 319 11.56 8.89 16.97
C GLU A 319 10.56 7.74 17.03
N ILE A 320 11.04 6.57 17.43
CA ILE A 320 10.22 5.36 17.52
C ILE A 320 9.59 5.33 18.93
N PRO A 321 8.26 5.13 19.05
CA PRO A 321 7.59 5.21 20.34
C PRO A 321 8.03 4.12 21.32
N SER A 322 8.09 4.45 22.61
CA SER A 322 8.51 3.53 23.69
C SER A 322 7.60 2.32 23.92
N SER A 323 6.46 2.25 23.24
CA SER A 323 5.57 1.09 23.20
C SER A 323 6.04 -0.01 22.24
N ILE A 324 6.98 0.30 21.34
CA ILE A 324 7.49 -0.63 20.33
C ILE A 324 8.58 -1.54 20.92
N THR A 325 8.45 -2.84 20.67
CA THR A 325 9.37 -3.88 21.17
C THR A 325 10.28 -4.48 20.08
N SER A 326 9.95 -4.28 18.81
CA SER A 326 10.71 -4.79 17.66
C SER A 326 10.77 -3.77 16.52
N ILE A 327 11.91 -3.70 15.85
CA ILE A 327 12.04 -3.02 14.56
C ILE A 327 11.85 -4.08 13.48
N GLU A 328 10.71 -4.07 12.79
CA GLU A 328 10.34 -5.09 11.81
C GLU A 328 11.19 -5.06 10.52
N GLU A 329 11.07 -6.12 9.70
CA GLU A 329 11.75 -6.24 8.41
C GLU A 329 11.54 -4.97 7.56
N GLY A 330 12.65 -4.38 7.12
CA GLY A 330 12.68 -3.25 6.19
C GLY A 330 11.98 -1.98 6.67
N LEU A 331 11.74 -1.81 7.99
CA LEU A 331 10.91 -0.72 8.51
C LEU A 331 11.27 0.65 7.92
N PHE A 332 12.55 0.98 7.84
CA PHE A 332 13.09 2.21 7.25
C PHE A 332 13.99 1.94 6.03
N LEU A 333 13.77 0.83 5.31
CA LEU A 333 14.55 0.48 4.12
C LEU A 333 14.56 1.65 3.12
N GLN A 334 15.74 2.01 2.60
CA GLN A 334 15.97 3.11 1.67
C GLN A 334 15.42 4.47 2.12
N CYS A 335 15.42 4.76 3.42
CA CYS A 335 15.26 6.13 3.90
C CYS A 335 16.58 6.90 3.71
N ASN A 336 16.89 7.24 2.45
CA ASN A 336 18.22 7.70 2.02
C ASN A 336 18.74 8.95 2.74
N ASN A 337 17.84 9.83 3.19
CA ASN A 337 18.18 11.07 3.90
C ASN A 337 18.05 10.97 5.42
N LEU A 338 17.71 9.80 5.96
CA LEU A 338 17.60 9.58 7.40
C LEU A 338 18.98 9.72 8.05
N THR A 339 19.17 10.75 8.85
CA THR A 339 20.43 11.06 9.55
C THR A 339 20.44 10.57 10.99
N ASN A 340 19.28 10.51 11.64
CA ASN A 340 19.15 10.18 13.05
C ASN A 340 17.88 9.37 13.33
N VAL A 341 18.03 8.34 14.16
CA VAL A 341 16.95 7.46 14.60
C VAL A 341 17.05 7.29 16.10
N LYS A 342 15.99 7.62 16.82
CA LYS A 342 15.88 7.27 18.24
C LYS A 342 15.12 5.96 18.38
N ILE A 343 15.84 4.93 18.84
CA ILE A 343 15.30 3.61 19.13
C ILE A 343 15.05 3.51 20.64
N PRO A 344 13.83 3.19 21.10
CA PRO A 344 13.52 3.17 22.54
C PRO A 344 14.10 1.93 23.21
N SER A 345 14.35 2.03 24.53
CA SER A 345 14.96 0.97 25.34
C SER A 345 14.15 -0.32 25.41
N THR A 346 12.88 -0.29 24.99
CA THR A 346 11.97 -1.44 24.93
C THR A 346 12.23 -2.36 23.75
N VAL A 347 13.00 -1.92 22.75
CA VAL A 347 13.31 -2.73 21.57
C VAL A 347 14.28 -3.85 21.93
N THR A 348 13.93 -5.08 21.59
CA THR A 348 14.75 -6.27 21.81
C THR A 348 15.30 -6.89 20.52
N PHE A 349 14.78 -6.48 19.36
CA PHE A 349 15.05 -7.10 18.06
C PHE A 349 15.10 -6.06 16.93
N ILE A 350 16.09 -6.19 16.04
CA ILE A 350 16.19 -5.42 14.79
C ILE A 350 16.16 -6.37 13.59
N GLY A 351 15.09 -6.27 12.81
CA GLY A 351 14.78 -7.16 11.70
C GLY A 351 15.60 -6.92 10.44
N LYS A 352 15.50 -7.89 9.53
CA LYS A 352 16.21 -7.90 8.26
C LYS A 352 15.99 -6.61 7.47
N ASN A 353 17.05 -6.07 6.87
CA ASN A 353 17.01 -4.83 6.08
C ASN A 353 16.45 -3.58 6.79
N ALA A 354 16.29 -3.55 8.13
CA ALA A 354 15.57 -2.48 8.84
C ALA A 354 15.99 -1.05 8.44
N PHE A 355 17.28 -0.81 8.23
CA PHE A 355 17.89 0.45 7.79
C PHE A 355 18.73 0.26 6.51
N PHE A 356 18.40 -0.73 5.69
CA PHE A 356 19.11 -1.02 4.43
C PHE A 356 19.16 0.23 3.55
N LYS A 357 20.35 0.64 3.10
CA LYS A 357 20.59 1.82 2.27
C LYS A 357 20.11 3.15 2.88
N CYS A 358 20.12 3.27 4.20
CA CYS A 358 20.02 4.58 4.86
C CYS A 358 21.35 5.36 4.70
N TYR A 359 21.62 5.83 3.47
CA TYR A 359 22.92 6.40 3.08
C TYR A 359 23.40 7.55 3.97
N SER A 360 22.46 8.34 4.50
CA SER A 360 22.76 9.52 5.32
C SER A 360 22.88 9.24 6.82
N LEU A 361 22.64 8.01 7.27
CA LEU A 361 22.68 7.66 8.69
C LEU A 361 24.11 7.79 9.20
N VAL A 362 24.34 8.70 10.15
CA VAL A 362 25.69 9.01 10.67
C VAL A 362 26.00 8.21 11.93
N ASP A 363 24.99 8.04 12.78
CA ASP A 363 25.06 7.30 14.03
C ASP A 363 23.71 6.65 14.33
N VAL A 364 23.72 5.58 15.11
CA VAL A 364 22.53 4.90 15.60
C VAL A 364 22.84 4.28 16.96
N GLU A 365 22.16 4.79 17.99
CA GLU A 365 22.24 4.21 19.33
C GLU A 365 21.34 2.97 19.39
N ILE A 366 21.96 1.81 19.56
CA ILE A 366 21.25 0.56 19.78
C ILE A 366 21.04 0.38 21.29
N PRO A 367 19.78 0.25 21.76
CA PRO A 367 19.52 0.14 23.18
C PRO A 367 20.02 -1.19 23.76
N GLU A 368 20.33 -1.18 25.06
CA GLU A 368 20.79 -2.36 25.82
C GLU A 368 19.71 -3.46 25.93
N GLY A 369 18.50 -3.27 25.43
CA GLY A 369 17.49 -4.34 25.30
C GLY A 369 17.72 -5.26 24.11
N VAL A 370 18.47 -4.84 23.09
CA VAL A 370 18.57 -5.55 21.80
C VAL A 370 19.46 -6.78 21.92
N THR A 371 18.90 -7.96 21.63
CA THR A 371 19.63 -9.22 21.65
C THR A 371 20.07 -9.69 20.26
N GLU A 372 19.35 -9.29 19.21
CA GLU A 372 19.56 -9.75 17.84
C GLU A 372 19.41 -8.62 16.82
N ILE A 373 20.36 -8.58 15.87
CA ILE A 373 20.33 -7.70 14.70
C ILE A 373 20.43 -8.58 13.46
N GLU A 374 19.38 -8.62 12.65
CA GLU A 374 19.28 -9.52 11.51
C GLU A 374 20.09 -9.08 10.28
N GLN A 375 20.05 -9.93 9.27
CA GLN A 375 20.74 -9.81 8.00
C GLN A 375 20.47 -8.45 7.33
N TYR A 376 21.54 -7.82 6.87
CA TYR A 376 21.51 -6.60 6.06
C TYR A 376 20.87 -5.37 6.75
N ALA A 377 20.67 -5.41 8.08
CA ALA A 377 19.96 -4.35 8.80
C ALA A 377 20.55 -2.95 8.57
N PHE A 378 21.86 -2.81 8.38
CA PHE A 378 22.56 -1.54 8.10
C PHE A 378 23.41 -1.60 6.82
N TRP A 379 23.07 -2.48 5.86
CA TRP A 379 23.79 -2.58 4.58
C TRP A 379 23.78 -1.22 3.87
N GLU A 380 24.92 -0.78 3.34
CA GLU A 380 25.13 0.50 2.64
C GLU A 380 24.74 1.75 3.44
N CYS A 381 24.75 1.70 4.79
CA CYS A 381 24.72 2.91 5.62
C CYS A 381 26.04 3.68 5.49
N SER A 382 26.23 4.33 4.34
CA SER A 382 27.52 4.80 3.84
C SER A 382 28.11 5.96 4.65
N ASN A 383 27.30 6.66 5.44
CA ASN A 383 27.76 7.72 6.34
C ASN A 383 28.01 7.28 7.79
N LEU A 384 27.70 6.03 8.15
CA LEU A 384 27.91 5.52 9.50
C LEU A 384 29.41 5.48 9.80
N THR A 385 29.87 6.24 10.79
CA THR A 385 31.32 6.36 11.09
C THR A 385 31.79 5.39 12.17
N SER A 386 30.92 5.15 13.14
CA SER A 386 31.14 4.25 14.27
C SER A 386 29.89 3.45 14.56
N PHE A 387 30.05 2.30 15.21
CA PHE A 387 28.91 1.52 15.69
C PHE A 387 29.22 0.92 17.05
N THR A 388 28.29 1.06 17.99
CA THR A 388 28.38 0.44 19.32
C THR A 388 27.59 -0.86 19.31
N ILE A 389 28.25 -1.98 19.63
CA ILE A 389 27.62 -3.26 19.92
C ILE A 389 27.25 -3.25 21.42
N PRO A 390 25.96 -3.20 21.78
CA PRO A 390 25.50 -3.18 23.17
C PRO A 390 25.89 -4.44 23.94
N SER A 391 25.75 -4.39 25.27
CA SER A 391 26.16 -5.48 26.14
C SER A 391 25.34 -6.77 25.98
N THR A 392 24.14 -6.64 25.42
CA THR A 392 23.13 -7.71 25.31
C THR A 392 23.05 -8.36 23.94
N VAL A 393 23.66 -7.79 22.90
CA VAL A 393 23.67 -8.39 21.55
C VAL A 393 24.47 -9.69 21.56
N THR A 394 23.82 -10.77 21.13
CA THR A 394 24.41 -12.11 21.02
C THR A 394 24.53 -12.58 19.59
N THR A 395 23.70 -12.05 18.68
CA THR A 395 23.65 -12.47 17.27
C THR A 395 23.61 -11.27 16.34
N MET A 396 24.44 -11.30 15.29
CA MET A 396 24.40 -10.38 14.16
C MET A 396 24.33 -11.15 12.83
N GLY A 397 23.40 -10.76 11.97
CA GLY A 397 23.13 -11.42 10.69
C GLY A 397 24.18 -11.18 9.60
N MET A 398 24.02 -11.90 8.49
CA MET A 398 24.86 -11.75 7.30
C MET A 398 24.81 -10.31 6.78
N GLY A 399 25.97 -9.75 6.41
CA GLY A 399 26.05 -8.45 5.73
C GLY A 399 25.43 -7.28 6.49
N VAL A 400 25.30 -7.38 7.81
CA VAL A 400 24.66 -6.34 8.64
C VAL A 400 25.24 -4.94 8.38
N PHE A 401 26.54 -4.81 8.14
CA PHE A 401 27.23 -3.58 7.76
C PHE A 401 28.02 -3.79 6.45
N TYR A 402 27.42 -4.44 5.46
CA TYR A 402 28.06 -4.55 4.14
C TYR A 402 28.14 -3.18 3.46
N ASP A 403 29.30 -2.82 2.88
CA ASP A 403 29.54 -1.56 2.15
C ASP A 403 29.19 -0.27 2.94
N CYS A 404 29.42 -0.27 4.26
CA CYS A 404 29.38 0.95 5.08
C CYS A 404 30.70 1.72 4.90
N LYS A 405 30.80 2.48 3.82
CA LYS A 405 32.04 3.11 3.33
C LYS A 405 32.74 4.04 4.33
N LYS A 406 32.03 4.61 5.30
CA LYS A 406 32.60 5.46 6.36
C LYS A 406 32.80 4.76 7.71
N LEU A 407 32.44 3.48 7.87
CA LEU A 407 32.53 2.78 9.14
C LEU A 407 34.00 2.46 9.47
N ARG A 408 34.57 3.20 10.43
CA ARG A 408 35.99 3.08 10.83
C ARG A 408 36.17 2.46 12.21
N SER A 409 35.22 2.67 13.12
CA SER A 409 35.35 2.29 14.53
C SER A 409 34.19 1.39 14.96
N LEU A 410 34.51 0.30 15.67
CA LEU A 410 33.52 -0.51 16.38
C LEU A 410 33.78 -0.39 17.88
N ILE A 411 32.74 -0.11 18.65
CA ILE A 411 32.76 -0.09 20.11
C ILE A 411 32.07 -1.35 20.62
N ILE A 412 32.75 -2.12 21.47
CA ILE A 412 32.32 -3.44 21.93
C ILE A 412 32.03 -3.39 23.43
N LYS A 413 30.74 -3.36 23.80
CA LYS A 413 30.28 -3.39 25.21
C LYS A 413 29.89 -4.78 25.71
N THR A 414 29.65 -5.73 24.79
CA THR A 414 29.28 -7.11 25.14
C THR A 414 30.43 -7.89 25.79
N PRO A 415 30.21 -8.53 26.94
CA PRO A 415 31.17 -9.45 27.55
C PRO A 415 31.16 -10.82 26.87
N LYS A 416 30.12 -11.14 26.09
CA LYS A 416 29.90 -12.46 25.49
C LYS A 416 30.37 -12.49 24.04
N ASP A 417 30.62 -13.70 23.54
CA ASP A 417 30.92 -13.91 22.13
C ASP A 417 29.69 -13.54 21.28
N VAL A 418 29.85 -12.63 20.32
CA VAL A 418 28.81 -12.34 19.32
C VAL A 418 28.89 -13.34 18.17
N THR A 419 27.79 -14.02 17.89
CA THR A 419 27.65 -14.94 16.76
C THR A 419 27.33 -14.15 15.50
N PHE A 420 28.19 -14.27 14.49
CA PHE A 420 27.96 -13.68 13.16
C PHE A 420 27.46 -14.74 12.20
N ASN A 421 26.18 -14.67 11.84
CA ASN A 421 25.50 -15.62 10.95
C ASN A 421 25.84 -15.29 9.49
N GLY A 422 27.05 -15.64 9.02
CA GLY A 422 27.52 -15.46 7.64
C GLY A 422 28.95 -14.91 7.54
N GLN A 423 29.56 -14.99 6.36
CA GLN A 423 30.97 -14.58 6.15
C GLN A 423 31.19 -13.09 5.80
N SER A 424 30.16 -12.24 5.80
CA SER A 424 30.26 -10.91 5.15
C SER A 424 29.74 -9.73 5.98
N ALA A 425 29.59 -9.88 7.31
CA ALA A 425 29.00 -8.84 8.17
C ALA A 425 29.57 -7.43 7.97
N PHE A 426 30.86 -7.33 7.63
CA PHE A 426 31.58 -6.06 7.42
C PHE A 426 32.31 -6.00 6.07
N LEU A 427 31.93 -6.84 5.11
CA LEU A 427 32.60 -6.85 3.80
C LEU A 427 32.43 -5.48 3.12
N LEU A 428 33.51 -4.94 2.55
CA LEU A 428 33.60 -3.57 2.00
C LEU A 428 33.46 -2.42 3.03
N SER A 429 33.43 -2.73 4.32
CA SER A 429 33.47 -1.73 5.40
C SER A 429 34.90 -1.59 5.95
N PRO A 430 35.53 -0.41 5.84
CA PRO A 430 36.95 -0.21 6.15
C PRO A 430 37.20 0.02 7.66
N ILE A 431 36.76 -0.93 8.48
CA ILE A 431 36.98 -0.87 9.93
C ILE A 431 38.48 -0.94 10.20
N SER A 432 38.99 0.05 10.90
CA SER A 432 40.41 0.19 11.24
C SER A 432 40.67 0.28 12.74
N GLU A 433 39.63 0.53 13.54
CA GLU A 433 39.69 0.67 14.98
C GLU A 433 38.67 -0.23 15.68
N LEU A 434 39.10 -0.90 16.75
CA LEU A 434 38.23 -1.60 17.70
C LEU A 434 38.41 -1.01 19.09
N VAL A 435 37.31 -0.65 19.75
CA VAL A 435 37.28 -0.12 21.11
C VAL A 435 36.58 -1.13 22.02
N PHE A 436 37.30 -1.73 22.95
CA PHE A 436 36.75 -2.68 23.92
C PHE A 436 36.42 -1.98 25.23
N GLU A 437 35.14 -1.93 25.57
CA GLU A 437 34.66 -1.48 26.88
C GLU A 437 34.37 -2.67 27.83
N ASN A 438 34.50 -3.89 27.33
CA ASN A 438 34.29 -5.15 28.06
C ASN A 438 35.18 -6.28 27.52
N THR A 439 35.12 -7.48 28.11
CA THR A 439 36.01 -8.63 27.81
C THR A 439 35.59 -9.49 26.62
N GLY A 440 34.68 -9.01 25.75
CA GLY A 440 34.17 -9.72 24.58
C GLY A 440 35.15 -9.75 23.40
N PHE A 441 36.29 -10.42 23.56
CA PHE A 441 37.38 -10.44 22.56
C PHE A 441 37.14 -11.37 21.36
N SER A 442 35.97 -12.00 21.26
CA SER A 442 35.65 -12.99 20.22
C SER A 442 35.76 -12.43 18.80
N ILE A 443 35.51 -11.14 18.63
CA ILE A 443 35.58 -10.43 17.36
C ILE A 443 36.98 -10.48 16.72
N LEU A 444 38.03 -10.69 17.53
CA LEU A 444 39.42 -10.80 17.09
C LEU A 444 39.76 -12.17 16.47
N LYS A 445 38.89 -13.20 16.61
CA LYS A 445 39.26 -14.60 16.30
C LYS A 445 39.43 -14.93 14.82
N SER A 446 38.88 -14.16 13.85
CA SER A 446 39.12 -14.45 12.41
C SER A 446 38.68 -13.42 11.38
N ARG A 447 37.98 -12.33 11.74
CA ARG A 447 37.28 -11.51 10.74
C ARG A 447 37.97 -10.21 10.34
N PHE A 448 39.02 -9.82 11.07
CA PHE A 448 39.59 -8.47 11.06
C PHE A 448 41.13 -8.44 10.94
N SER A 449 41.76 -9.61 10.82
CA SER A 449 43.21 -9.80 10.97
C SER A 449 44.08 -9.06 9.96
N SER A 450 43.54 -8.60 8.83
CA SER A 450 44.29 -7.90 7.77
C SER A 450 43.95 -6.41 7.62
N VAL A 451 43.05 -5.85 8.42
CA VAL A 451 42.55 -4.47 8.22
C VAL A 451 42.62 -3.58 9.45
N ILE A 452 42.63 -4.16 10.66
CA ILE A 452 42.68 -3.40 11.91
C ILE A 452 44.07 -2.78 12.11
N LYS A 453 44.08 -1.48 12.38
CA LYS A 453 45.29 -0.68 12.62
C LYS A 453 45.44 -0.26 14.08
N SER A 454 44.32 -0.08 14.79
CA SER A 454 44.29 0.37 16.18
C SER A 454 43.34 -0.48 17.01
N ILE A 455 43.75 -0.83 18.23
CA ILE A 455 42.89 -1.40 19.26
C ILE A 455 42.98 -0.51 20.50
N LYS A 456 41.83 -0.11 21.03
CA LYS A 456 41.70 0.64 22.28
C LYS A 456 40.98 -0.22 23.32
N PHE A 457 41.54 -0.33 24.50
CA PHE A 457 40.85 -0.84 25.69
C PHE A 457 40.42 0.36 26.51
N ASP A 458 39.11 0.54 26.72
CA ASP A 458 38.54 1.70 27.42
C ASP A 458 37.46 1.22 28.40
N PHE A 459 37.89 0.57 29.48
CA PHE A 459 36.92 -0.02 30.41
C PHE A 459 36.25 1.06 31.27
N PRO A 460 34.92 1.02 31.45
CA PRO A 460 34.22 1.95 32.34
C PRO A 460 34.77 1.87 33.76
N LYS A 461 34.68 2.96 34.54
CA LYS A 461 35.13 2.98 35.95
C LYS A 461 34.48 1.90 36.83
N SER A 462 33.26 1.47 36.51
CA SER A 462 32.59 0.35 37.19
C SER A 462 33.34 -0.99 37.04
N ASN A 463 34.19 -1.10 36.02
CA ASN A 463 35.03 -2.24 35.71
C ASN A 463 36.49 -2.04 36.15
N SER A 464 36.77 -1.11 37.08
CA SER A 464 38.12 -0.74 37.52
C SER A 464 38.97 -1.88 38.13
N ASN A 465 38.36 -3.03 38.41
CA ASN A 465 39.05 -4.24 38.89
C ASN A 465 39.43 -5.22 37.76
N LEU A 466 38.98 -4.98 36.53
CA LEU A 466 39.37 -5.80 35.38
C LEU A 466 40.85 -5.57 35.07
N LYS A 467 41.59 -6.66 34.99
CA LYS A 467 42.98 -6.68 34.57
C LYS A 467 43.09 -7.43 33.26
N LEU A 468 43.65 -6.78 32.25
CA LEU A 468 43.86 -7.36 30.92
C LEU A 468 44.63 -8.69 31.00
N ARG A 469 45.65 -8.74 31.87
CA ARG A 469 46.49 -9.93 32.06
C ARG A 469 45.80 -11.12 32.72
N GLU A 470 44.69 -10.88 33.41
CA GLU A 470 43.92 -11.92 34.11
C GLU A 470 42.70 -12.35 33.29
N SER A 471 42.52 -11.82 32.07
CA SER A 471 41.43 -12.23 31.18
C SER A 471 41.80 -13.51 30.41
N PRO A 472 41.20 -14.67 30.73
CA PRO A 472 41.56 -15.95 30.11
C PRO A 472 41.14 -16.05 28.64
N SER A 473 40.30 -15.11 28.15
CA SER A 473 39.79 -15.07 26.78
C SER A 473 40.55 -14.12 25.85
N LEU A 474 41.53 -13.35 26.34
CA LEU A 474 42.28 -12.36 25.54
C LEU A 474 43.17 -13.08 24.51
N PRO A 475 42.86 -12.99 23.20
CA PRO A 475 43.64 -13.68 22.18
C PRO A 475 44.95 -12.92 21.91
N SER A 476 45.96 -13.65 21.46
CA SER A 476 47.18 -13.03 20.93
C SER A 476 46.87 -12.18 19.70
N LEU A 477 47.38 -10.95 19.67
CA LEU A 477 47.22 -10.04 18.52
C LEU A 477 48.25 -10.28 17.42
N THR A 478 49.18 -11.23 17.58
CA THR A 478 50.24 -11.49 16.59
C THR A 478 49.71 -11.91 15.23
N LYS A 479 48.43 -12.32 15.14
CA LYS A 479 47.74 -12.65 13.89
C LYS A 479 47.15 -11.44 13.18
N ILE A 480 47.19 -10.23 13.76
CA ILE A 480 46.67 -8.99 13.16
C ILE A 480 47.83 -8.27 12.46
N GLY A 481 48.06 -8.61 11.20
CA GLY A 481 49.26 -8.18 10.47
C GLY A 481 49.37 -6.67 10.21
N SER A 482 48.26 -5.93 10.30
CA SER A 482 48.20 -4.48 10.04
C SER A 482 48.16 -3.62 11.30
N LEU A 483 48.23 -4.24 12.49
CA LEU A 483 48.13 -3.54 13.75
C LEU A 483 49.36 -2.64 13.96
N SER A 484 49.11 -1.37 14.29
CA SER A 484 50.15 -0.34 14.48
C SER A 484 50.14 0.30 15.86
N SER A 485 48.96 0.35 16.51
CA SER A 485 48.80 0.93 17.85
C SER A 485 47.87 0.10 18.73
N VAL A 486 48.24 0.00 20.01
CA VAL A 486 47.36 -0.46 21.08
C VAL A 486 47.34 0.64 22.14
N THR A 487 46.14 1.11 22.47
CA THR A 487 45.92 2.08 23.55
C THR A 487 45.18 1.41 24.69
N ILE A 488 45.66 1.61 25.91
CA ILE A 488 45.00 1.14 27.13
C ILE A 488 44.63 2.39 27.91
N GLY A 489 43.33 2.63 28.06
CA GLY A 489 42.78 3.72 28.85
C GLY A 489 41.84 3.18 29.91
N ASN A 490 41.70 3.92 31.02
CA ASN A 490 40.73 3.64 32.08
C ASN A 490 40.81 2.22 32.70
N ILE A 491 42.00 1.63 32.75
CA ILE A 491 42.28 0.32 33.36
C ILE A 491 43.32 0.49 34.48
N ASN A 492 43.08 -0.12 35.64
CA ASN A 492 44.02 -0.17 36.77
C ASN A 492 45.13 -1.25 36.59
N ASP A 493 45.55 -1.49 35.34
CA ASP A 493 46.56 -2.48 34.96
C ASP A 493 47.53 -1.85 33.94
N TYR A 494 48.66 -1.35 34.43
CA TYR A 494 49.69 -0.68 33.64
C TYR A 494 50.62 -1.64 32.89
N LYS A 495 50.24 -2.93 32.76
CA LYS A 495 51.09 -3.95 32.13
C LYS A 495 50.32 -4.74 31.09
N VAL A 496 50.69 -4.54 29.83
CA VAL A 496 50.23 -5.36 28.69
C VAL A 496 50.91 -6.72 28.78
N PRO A 497 50.18 -7.85 28.70
CA PRO A 497 50.80 -9.18 28.72
C PRO A 497 51.83 -9.29 27.59
N GLU A 498 53.05 -9.76 27.87
CA GLU A 498 54.08 -9.88 26.82
C GLU A 498 53.63 -10.79 25.67
N SER A 499 52.84 -11.83 25.98
CA SER A 499 52.21 -12.73 24.99
C SER A 499 51.25 -12.03 24.02
N PHE A 500 50.80 -10.81 24.35
CA PHE A 500 49.82 -10.03 23.60
C PHE A 500 50.40 -9.30 22.38
N ILE A 501 51.63 -8.78 22.50
CA ILE A 501 52.35 -7.99 21.47
C ILE A 501 53.66 -8.65 20.99
N LYS A 502 53.97 -9.87 21.46
CA LYS A 502 55.26 -10.53 21.20
C LYS A 502 55.58 -10.61 19.70
N GLY A 503 56.60 -9.88 19.26
CA GLY A 503 57.14 -9.92 17.89
C GLY A 503 56.54 -8.92 16.90
N ALA A 504 55.67 -8.00 17.32
CA ALA A 504 55.07 -6.99 16.44
C ALA A 504 55.62 -5.58 16.75
N PRO A 505 55.96 -4.74 15.74
CA PRO A 505 56.40 -3.36 15.92
C PRO A 505 55.20 -2.43 16.25
N VAL A 506 54.49 -2.72 17.33
CA VAL A 506 53.26 -2.03 17.73
C VAL A 506 53.56 -1.02 18.82
N CYS A 507 53.18 0.24 18.61
CA CYS A 507 53.28 1.25 19.65
C CYS A 507 52.21 1.00 20.72
N THR A 508 52.62 0.82 21.97
CA THR A 508 51.73 0.63 23.11
C THR A 508 51.65 1.91 23.92
N PHE A 509 50.45 2.44 24.09
CA PHE A 509 50.18 3.64 24.88
C PHE A 509 49.34 3.22 26.09
N ILE A 510 49.78 3.61 27.29
CA ILE A 510 49.15 3.30 28.59
C ILE A 510 48.68 4.61 29.23
#